data_AF-A0A4Q2S524-F1
#
_entry.id   AF-A0A4Q2S524-F1
#
_cell.length_a   1.000
_cell.length_b   1.000
_cell.length_c   1.000
_cell.angle_alpha   90.00
_cell.angle_beta   90.00
_cell.angle_gamma   90.00
#
_symmetry.space_group_name_H-M   'P 1'
#
loop_
_entity.id
_entity.type
_entity.pdbx_description
1 polymer ?
#
loop_
_entity_poly.entity_id
_entity_poly.type
_entity_poly.pdbx_seq_one_letter_code
_entity_poly.pdbx_strand_id
1 'polypeptide(L)'
;MARDVPGSVVNAVRVLVLIVATSAVITQLIWLLRDDVILGWAEGNPSAQEILAQGGIDQLRDSPIVPGFVALAVVAFVGFALLAVVLGSFFKGGHAWTRPVLTATAGIGVLVGAVCIDNQLPVIFSVLSALVIVEGLVLSYFLWKRETTSYLRD
;
A
#
# COMPACT_ATOMS: atom_id res chain seq x y z
N MET A 1 -19.58 29.35 -2.77
CA MET A 1 -18.88 29.28 -4.07
C MET A 1 -18.11 27.98 -4.12
N ALA A 2 -18.51 27.01 -4.94
CA ALA A 2 -17.66 25.87 -5.23
C ALA A 2 -16.43 26.42 -5.96
N ARG A 3 -15.25 26.34 -5.34
CA ARG A 3 -14.01 26.71 -6.01
C ARG A 3 -13.79 25.75 -7.17
N ASP A 4 -13.39 26.25 -8.32
CA ASP A 4 -12.89 25.42 -9.40
C ASP A 4 -11.62 24.72 -8.92
N VAL A 5 -11.75 23.42 -8.66
CA VAL A 5 -10.65 22.58 -8.19
C VAL A 5 -9.70 22.35 -9.38
N PRO A 6 -8.39 22.64 -9.26
CA PRO A 6 -7.46 22.46 -10.35
C PRO A 6 -7.41 21.00 -10.80
N GLY A 7 -7.19 20.77 -12.10
CA GLY A 7 -7.06 19.42 -12.66
C GLY A 7 -5.96 18.59 -11.97
N SER A 8 -4.89 19.22 -11.49
CA SER A 8 -3.84 18.55 -10.70
C SER A 8 -4.34 17.98 -9.37
N VAL A 9 -5.22 18.69 -8.67
CA VAL A 9 -5.83 18.25 -7.40
C VAL A 9 -6.82 17.11 -7.66
N VAL A 10 -7.62 17.22 -8.71
CA VAL A 10 -8.53 16.15 -9.13
C VAL A 10 -7.75 14.89 -9.51
N ASN A 11 -6.67 15.02 -10.26
CA ASN A 11 -5.83 13.89 -10.66
C ASN A 11 -5.08 13.28 -9.47
N ALA A 12 -4.56 14.09 -8.55
CA ALA A 12 -3.96 13.58 -7.31
C ALA A 12 -4.96 12.75 -6.49
N VAL A 13 -6.21 13.20 -6.37
CA VAL A 13 -7.27 12.42 -5.70
C VAL A 13 -7.58 11.14 -6.46
N ARG A 14 -7.65 11.16 -7.80
CA ARG A 14 -7.87 9.96 -8.60
C ARG A 14 -6.75 8.94 -8.40
N VAL A 15 -5.50 9.40 -8.36
CA VAL A 15 -4.34 8.54 -8.07
C VAL A 15 -4.42 8.01 -6.64
N LEU A 16 -4.83 8.81 -5.66
CA LEU A 16 -5.04 8.34 -4.28
C LEU A 16 -6.12 7.24 -4.21
N VAL A 17 -7.23 7.40 -4.95
CA VAL A 17 -8.27 6.37 -5.07
C VAL A 17 -7.71 5.12 -5.76
N LEU A 18 -6.87 5.29 -6.79
CA LEU A 18 -6.21 4.17 -7.47
C LEU A 18 -5.30 3.40 -6.51
N ILE A 19 -4.48 4.09 -5.71
CA ILE A 19 -3.63 3.46 -4.69
C ILE A 19 -4.47 2.68 -3.68
N VAL A 20 -5.61 3.22 -3.24
CA VAL A 20 -6.54 2.50 -2.35
C VAL A 20 -7.11 1.26 -3.03
N ALA A 21 -7.50 1.35 -4.30
CA ALA A 21 -8.00 0.20 -5.06
C ALA A 21 -6.91 -0.88 -5.24
N THR A 22 -5.70 -0.49 -5.62
CA THR A 22 -4.53 -1.37 -5.72
C THR A 22 -4.23 -2.04 -4.38
N SER A 23 -4.27 -1.28 -3.27
CA SER A 23 -4.11 -1.83 -1.91
C SER A 23 -5.19 -2.85 -1.58
N ALA A 24 -6.45 -2.60 -1.97
CA ALA A 24 -7.54 -3.55 -1.75
C ALA A 24 -7.31 -4.86 -2.52
N VAL A 25 -6.84 -4.77 -3.77
CA VAL A 25 -6.49 -5.94 -4.59
C VAL A 25 -5.35 -6.73 -3.93
N ILE A 26 -4.31 -6.05 -3.45
CA ILE A 26 -3.20 -6.70 -2.72
C ILE A 26 -3.74 -7.44 -1.49
N THR A 27 -4.58 -6.81 -0.68
CA THR A 27 -5.18 -7.45 0.51
C THR A 27 -6.03 -8.67 0.13
N GLN A 28 -6.81 -8.59 -0.95
CA GLN A 28 -7.60 -9.73 -1.44
C GLN A 28 -6.69 -10.88 -1.92
N LEU A 29 -5.60 -10.56 -2.61
CA LEU A 29 -4.63 -11.56 -3.05
C LEU A 29 -3.88 -12.20 -1.89
N ILE A 30 -3.57 -11.47 -0.81
CA ILE A 30 -3.01 -12.06 0.41
C ILE A 30 -3.97 -13.08 1.02
N TRP A 31 -5.28 -12.84 0.93
CA TRP A 31 -6.28 -13.81 1.39
C TRP A 31 -6.38 -15.03 0.48
N LEU A 32 -6.39 -14.83 -0.84
CA LEU A 32 -6.50 -15.91 -1.84
C LEU A 32 -5.23 -16.77 -1.94
N LEU A 33 -4.06 -16.14 -1.90
CA LEU A 33 -2.74 -16.75 -2.04
C LEU A 33 -2.05 -16.91 -0.68
N ARG A 34 -2.83 -17.05 0.40
CA ARG A 34 -2.30 -17.08 1.77
C ARG A 34 -1.24 -18.16 1.96
N ASP A 35 -1.40 -19.31 1.32
CA ASP A 35 -0.51 -20.44 1.46
C ASP A 35 0.83 -20.14 0.76
N ASP A 36 0.80 -19.50 -0.42
CA ASP A 36 2.00 -19.03 -1.13
C ASP A 36 2.73 -17.94 -0.34
N VAL A 37 1.99 -17.04 0.33
CA VAL A 37 2.57 -16.01 1.20
C VAL A 37 3.26 -16.63 2.41
N ILE A 38 2.64 -17.65 3.02
CA ILE A 38 3.23 -18.40 4.14
C ILE A 38 4.50 -19.14 3.68
N LEU A 39 4.47 -19.77 2.50
CA LEU A 39 5.62 -20.46 1.93
C LEU A 39 6.78 -19.49 1.63
N GLY A 40 6.50 -18.37 0.97
CA GLY A 40 7.53 -17.36 0.69
C GLY A 40 8.13 -16.77 1.97
N TRP A 41 7.33 -16.60 3.03
CA TRP A 41 7.86 -16.22 4.35
C TRP A 41 8.69 -17.32 5.00
N ALA A 42 8.28 -18.58 4.85
CA ALA A 42 8.97 -19.74 5.41
C ALA A 42 10.34 -19.93 4.76
N GLU A 43 10.52 -19.58 3.49
CA GLU A 43 11.83 -19.61 2.81
C GLU A 43 12.90 -18.77 3.53
N GLY A 44 12.50 -17.66 4.16
CA GLY A 44 13.38 -16.81 4.96
C GLY A 44 13.52 -17.22 6.44
N ASN A 45 12.79 -18.25 6.91
CA ASN A 45 12.75 -18.65 8.32
C ASN A 45 13.19 -20.10 8.54
N PRO A 46 14.40 -20.36 9.07
CA PRO A 46 14.90 -21.71 9.30
C PRO A 46 13.96 -22.60 10.14
N SER A 47 13.38 -22.04 11.22
CA SER A 47 12.43 -22.76 12.07
C SER A 47 11.11 -23.09 11.35
N ALA A 48 10.69 -22.28 10.38
CA ALA A 48 9.52 -22.55 9.57
C ALA A 48 9.78 -23.64 8.53
N GLN A 49 10.98 -23.66 7.94
CA GLN A 49 11.41 -24.74 7.02
C GLN A 49 11.48 -26.10 7.72
N GLU A 50 11.94 -26.15 8.97
CA GLU A 50 11.96 -27.40 9.75
C GLU A 50 10.55 -27.95 9.98
N ILE A 51 9.60 -27.10 10.34
CA ILE A 51 8.19 -27.50 10.52
C ILE A 51 7.57 -27.93 9.18
N LEU A 52 7.85 -27.18 8.11
CA LEU A 52 7.38 -27.53 6.75
C LEU A 52 7.91 -28.89 6.30
N ALA A 53 9.18 -29.22 6.60
CA ALA A 53 9.79 -30.50 6.25
C ALA A 53 9.25 -31.69 7.07
N GLN A 54 8.80 -31.45 8.30
CA GLN A 54 8.28 -32.50 9.19
C GLN A 54 6.80 -32.81 8.95
N GLY A 55 6.00 -31.78 8.68
CA GLY A 55 4.54 -31.87 8.74
C GLY A 55 3.78 -31.30 7.54
N GLY A 56 4.48 -30.72 6.57
CA GLY A 56 3.86 -30.04 5.44
C GLY A 56 3.18 -28.72 5.79
N ILE A 57 2.46 -28.16 4.81
CA ILE A 57 1.87 -26.81 4.90
C ILE A 57 0.80 -26.68 5.99
N ASP A 58 0.02 -27.73 6.26
CA ASP A 58 -1.06 -27.68 7.25
C ASP A 58 -0.52 -27.54 8.68
N GLN A 59 0.56 -28.25 9.03
CA GLN A 59 1.22 -28.09 10.34
C GLN A 59 1.89 -26.73 10.48
N LEU A 60 2.49 -26.22 9.40
CA LEU A 60 3.07 -24.88 9.42
C LEU A 60 1.97 -23.83 9.62
N ARG A 61 0.85 -23.93 8.90
CA ARG A 61 -0.27 -22.98 8.99
C ARG A 61 -0.86 -22.89 10.39
N ASP A 62 -0.96 -24.02 11.08
CA ASP A 62 -1.52 -24.08 12.44
C ASP A 62 -0.47 -23.77 13.52
N SER A 63 0.79 -23.53 13.13
CA SER A 63 1.87 -23.20 14.04
C SER A 63 1.79 -21.75 14.52
N PRO A 64 1.97 -21.47 15.83
CA PRO A 64 1.91 -20.13 16.39
C PRO A 64 3.04 -19.20 15.92
N ILE A 65 4.07 -19.73 15.24
CA ILE A 65 5.15 -18.92 14.67
C ILE A 65 4.72 -18.17 13.41
N VAL A 66 3.66 -18.64 12.72
CA VAL A 66 3.20 -18.03 11.47
C VAL A 66 2.47 -16.72 11.79
N PRO A 67 2.91 -15.58 11.22
CA PRO A 67 2.21 -14.33 11.38
C PRO A 67 0.78 -14.40 10.83
N GLY A 68 -0.15 -13.68 11.46
CA GLY A 68 -1.51 -13.51 10.96
C GLY A 68 -1.56 -12.60 9.73
N PHE A 69 -0.97 -13.00 8.59
CA PHE A 69 -0.80 -12.19 7.38
C PHE A 69 -2.11 -11.58 6.88
N VAL A 70 -3.19 -12.37 6.83
CA VAL A 70 -4.51 -11.90 6.40
C VAL A 70 -5.03 -10.82 7.34
N ALA A 71 -5.00 -11.05 8.64
CA ALA A 71 -5.48 -10.09 9.63
C ALA A 71 -4.66 -8.79 9.57
N LEU A 72 -3.33 -8.91 9.49
CA LEU A 72 -2.42 -7.79 9.34
C LEU A 72 -2.73 -6.98 8.07
N ALA A 73 -2.88 -7.65 6.93
CA ALA A 73 -3.17 -7.01 5.64
C ALA A 73 -4.53 -6.30 5.64
N VAL A 74 -5.54 -6.89 6.25
CA VAL A 74 -6.88 -6.29 6.36
C VAL A 74 -6.85 -5.06 7.26
N VAL A 75 -6.23 -5.14 8.44
CA VAL A 75 -6.12 -4.00 9.36
C VAL A 75 -5.31 -2.86 8.74
N ALA A 76 -4.18 -3.18 8.11
CA ALA A 76 -3.35 -2.20 7.42
C ALA A 76 -4.13 -1.51 6.27
N PHE A 77 -4.87 -2.29 5.47
CA PHE A 77 -5.69 -1.76 4.39
C PHE A 77 -6.80 -0.83 4.91
N VAL A 78 -7.55 -1.26 5.92
CA VAL A 78 -8.64 -0.44 6.47
C VAL A 78 -8.09 0.86 7.06
N GLY A 79 -7.01 0.78 7.83
CA GLY A 79 -6.34 1.97 8.37
C GLY A 79 -5.86 2.92 7.29
N PHE A 80 -5.20 2.39 6.25
CA PHE A 80 -4.73 3.17 5.11
C PHE A 80 -5.89 3.80 4.32
N ALA A 81 -6.96 3.04 4.03
CA ALA A 81 -8.10 3.52 3.27
C ALA A 81 -8.82 4.68 4.00
N LEU A 82 -9.03 4.54 5.31
CA LEU A 82 -9.61 5.62 6.13
C LEU A 82 -8.71 6.86 6.14
N LEU A 83 -7.41 6.66 6.32
CA LEU A 83 -6.44 7.76 6.26
C LEU A 83 -6.46 8.47 4.90
N ALA A 84 -6.48 7.71 3.80
CA ALA A 84 -6.55 8.24 2.45
C ALA A 84 -7.84 9.05 2.22
N VAL A 85 -8.98 8.58 2.73
CA VAL A 85 -10.25 9.33 2.67
C VAL A 85 -10.13 10.66 3.42
N VAL A 86 -9.63 10.64 4.65
CA VAL A 86 -9.48 11.83 5.49
C VAL A 86 -8.52 12.83 4.85
N LEU A 87 -7.31 12.38 4.48
CA LEU A 87 -6.31 13.24 3.84
C LEU A 87 -6.78 13.76 2.48
N GLY A 88 -7.45 12.92 1.68
CA GLY A 88 -8.03 13.31 0.41
C GLY A 88 -9.11 14.39 0.56
N SER A 89 -9.92 14.31 1.62
CA SER A 89 -10.92 15.34 1.94
C SER A 89 -10.26 16.67 2.31
N PHE A 90 -9.28 16.66 3.22
CA PHE A 90 -8.56 17.87 3.62
C PHE A 90 -7.74 18.46 2.46
N PHE A 91 -7.14 17.62 1.61
CA PHE A 91 -6.40 18.07 0.44
C PHE A 91 -7.32 18.78 -0.58
N LYS A 92 -8.52 18.24 -0.81
CA LYS A 92 -9.56 18.94 -1.60
C LYS A 92 -9.99 20.25 -0.94
N GLY A 93 -10.03 20.31 0.39
CA GLY A 93 -10.29 21.52 1.16
C GLY A 93 -9.25 22.63 0.98
N GLY A 94 -8.07 22.32 0.41
CA GLY A 94 -7.01 23.29 0.14
C GLY A 94 -6.01 23.48 1.28
N HIS A 95 -5.97 22.56 2.25
CA HIS A 95 -5.08 22.66 3.41
C HIS A 95 -3.63 22.28 3.06
N ALA A 96 -2.70 23.24 3.15
CA ALA A 96 -1.31 23.06 2.75
C ALA A 96 -0.58 21.92 3.50
N TRP A 97 -0.89 21.69 4.79
CA TRP A 97 -0.27 20.66 5.61
C TRP A 97 -0.51 19.22 5.11
N THR A 98 -1.57 19.01 4.33
CA THR A 98 -1.89 17.67 3.79
C THR A 98 -0.86 17.20 2.76
N ARG A 99 -0.20 18.13 2.07
CA ARG A 99 0.80 17.84 1.04
C ARG A 99 2.02 17.08 1.57
N PRO A 100 2.75 17.55 2.60
CA PRO A 100 3.88 16.79 3.14
C PRO A 100 3.43 15.45 3.73
N VAL A 101 2.25 15.36 4.33
CA VAL A 101 1.70 14.10 4.86
C VAL A 101 1.45 13.10 3.73
N LEU A 102 0.75 13.50 2.66
CA LEU A 102 0.49 12.63 1.50
C LEU A 102 1.80 12.24 0.78
N THR A 103 2.77 13.15 0.72
CA THR A 103 4.09 12.85 0.16
C THR A 103 4.82 11.81 1.01
N ALA A 104 4.79 11.94 2.34
CA ALA A 104 5.36 10.96 3.25
C ALA A 104 4.66 9.59 3.14
N THR A 105 3.33 9.57 3.06
CA THR A 105 2.56 8.34 2.85
C THR A 105 2.93 7.66 1.53
N ALA A 106 3.05 8.44 0.43
CA ALA A 106 3.51 7.91 -0.85
C ALA A 106 4.94 7.35 -0.75
N GLY A 107 5.84 8.05 -0.06
CA GLY A 107 7.21 7.61 0.19
C GLY A 107 7.27 6.28 0.95
N ILE A 108 6.46 6.12 2.00
CA ILE A 108 6.35 4.85 2.73
C ILE A 108 5.85 3.73 1.81
N GLY A 109 4.83 4.00 0.99
CA GLY A 109 4.33 3.03 0.00
C GLY A 109 5.41 2.57 -1.00
N VAL A 110 6.23 3.52 -1.48
CA VAL A 110 7.37 3.22 -2.36
C VAL A 110 8.41 2.34 -1.65
N LEU A 111 8.76 2.66 -0.39
CA LEU A 111 9.71 1.88 0.40
C LEU A 111 9.21 0.45 0.64
N VAL A 112 7.94 0.31 1.03
CA VAL A 112 7.32 -1.01 1.23
C VAL A 112 7.31 -1.81 -0.07
N GLY A 113 6.93 -1.19 -1.19
CA GLY A 113 6.98 -1.83 -2.51
C GLY A 113 8.39 -2.30 -2.88
N ALA A 114 9.42 -1.51 -2.58
CA ALA A 114 10.81 -1.89 -2.84
C ALA A 114 11.24 -3.10 -1.99
N VAL A 115 10.87 -3.12 -0.71
CA VAL A 115 11.12 -4.27 0.18
C VAL A 115 10.40 -5.53 -0.31
N CYS A 116 9.15 -5.40 -0.77
CA CYS A 116 8.41 -6.54 -1.32
C CYS A 116 9.08 -7.16 -2.56
N ILE A 117 9.70 -6.34 -3.42
CA ILE A 117 10.44 -6.82 -4.60
C ILE A 117 11.71 -7.56 -4.19
N ASP A 118 12.41 -7.09 -3.15
CA ASP A 118 13.66 -7.70 -2.66
C ASP A 118 13.43 -9.09 -2.02
N ASN A 119 12.27 -9.29 -1.38
CA ASN A 119 11.93 -10.53 -0.67
C ASN A 119 11.43 -11.68 -1.56
N GLN A 120 11.63 -11.61 -2.89
CA GLN A 120 11.28 -12.67 -3.86
C GLN A 120 9.85 -13.23 -3.74
N LEU A 121 8.89 -12.39 -3.37
CA LEU A 121 7.48 -12.77 -3.31
C LEU A 121 6.96 -13.22 -4.69
N PRO A 122 5.85 -13.99 -4.75
CA PRO A 122 5.24 -14.41 -6.01
C PRO A 122 5.12 -13.25 -7.01
N VAL A 123 5.39 -13.51 -8.29
CA VAL A 123 5.55 -12.48 -9.35
C VAL A 123 4.42 -11.44 -9.35
N ILE A 124 3.19 -11.85 -9.03
CA ILE A 124 2.03 -10.97 -8.93
C ILE A 124 2.25 -9.86 -7.88
N PHE A 125 2.79 -10.17 -6.70
CA PHE A 125 3.09 -9.19 -5.67
C PHE A 125 4.22 -8.25 -6.09
N SER A 126 5.21 -8.73 -6.84
CA SER A 126 6.28 -7.89 -7.39
C SER A 126 5.75 -6.89 -8.43
N VAL A 127 4.84 -7.33 -9.32
CA VAL A 127 4.18 -6.46 -10.29
C VAL A 127 3.31 -5.40 -9.58
N LEU A 128 2.54 -5.80 -8.57
CA LEU A 128 1.72 -4.87 -7.79
C LEU A 128 2.58 -3.90 -6.97
N SER A 129 3.72 -4.34 -6.46
CA SER A 129 4.67 -3.47 -5.77
C SER A 129 5.27 -2.42 -6.71
N ALA A 130 5.65 -2.81 -7.93
CA ALA A 130 6.09 -1.88 -8.95
C ALA A 130 4.99 -0.88 -9.32
N LEU A 131 3.73 -1.33 -9.40
CA LEU A 131 2.58 -0.46 -9.64
C LEU A 131 2.40 0.57 -8.51
N VAL A 132 2.45 0.14 -7.24
CA VAL A 132 2.35 1.05 -6.08
C VAL A 132 3.49 2.08 -6.06
N ILE A 133 4.71 1.68 -6.44
CA ILE A 133 5.83 2.61 -6.58
C ILE A 133 5.52 3.68 -7.63
N VAL A 134 5.06 3.27 -8.82
CA VAL A 134 4.69 4.20 -9.89
C VAL A 134 3.57 5.13 -9.45
N GLU A 135 2.52 4.60 -8.83
CA GLU A 135 1.40 5.40 -8.31
C GLU A 135 1.86 6.42 -7.26
N GLY A 136 2.75 6.03 -6.34
CA GLY A 136 3.32 6.92 -5.32
C GLY A 136 4.15 8.06 -5.93
N LEU A 137 4.95 7.77 -6.96
CA LEU A 137 5.71 8.78 -7.70
C LEU A 137 4.78 9.73 -8.48
N VAL A 138 3.75 9.19 -9.13
CA VAL A 138 2.76 9.98 -9.86
C VAL A 138 1.95 10.87 -8.91
N LEU A 139 1.56 10.36 -7.74
CA LEU A 139 0.89 11.15 -6.71
C LEU A 139 1.79 12.29 -6.26
N SER A 140 3.05 11.99 -5.95
CA SER A 140 4.05 12.99 -5.55
C SER A 140 4.24 14.06 -6.64
N TYR A 141 4.32 13.67 -7.91
CA TYR A 141 4.39 14.61 -9.02
C TYR A 141 3.19 15.58 -9.05
N PHE A 142 1.96 15.08 -8.92
CA PHE A 142 0.76 15.93 -8.91
C PHE A 142 0.66 16.83 -7.68
N LEU A 143 1.09 16.34 -6.51
CA LEU A 143 1.13 17.12 -5.26
C LEU A 143 2.08 18.32 -5.37
N TRP A 144 3.17 18.19 -6.13
CA TRP A 144 4.20 19.22 -6.26
C TRP A 144 4.06 20.09 -7.52
N LYS A 145 3.00 19.90 -8.32
CA LYS A 145 2.71 20.74 -9.48
C LYS A 145 2.42 22.19 -9.05
N ARG A 146 2.82 23.17 -9.87
CA ARG A 146 2.57 24.61 -9.62
C ARG A 146 1.10 24.93 -9.36
N GLU A 147 0.19 24.32 -10.12
CA GLU A 147 -1.28 24.47 -9.96
C GLU A 147 -1.76 24.05 -8.56
N THR A 148 -1.24 22.94 -8.05
CA THR A 148 -1.54 22.46 -6.68
C THR A 148 -0.99 23.43 -5.65
N THR A 149 0.22 23.95 -5.88
CA THR A 149 0.87 24.93 -4.99
C THR A 149 0.09 26.24 -4.90
N SER A 150 -0.51 26.71 -6.00
CA SER A 150 -1.36 27.91 -5.99
C SER A 150 -2.72 27.70 -5.34
N TYR A 151 -3.21 26.46 -5.29
CA TYR A 151 -4.50 26.12 -4.71
C TYR A 151 -4.45 25.95 -3.20
N LEU A 152 -3.37 25.34 -2.70
CA LEU A 152 -3.14 25.17 -1.28
C LEU A 152 -2.86 26.53 -0.63
N ARG A 153 -3.61 26.89 0.41
CA ARG A 153 -3.36 28.07 1.24
C ARG A 153 -3.14 27.61 2.69
N ASP A 154 -2.36 28.38 3.43
CA ASP A 154 -2.28 28.27 4.89
C ASP A 154 -3.62 28.63 5.54
#